data_AF-A0A522AF30-F1
#
_entry.id   AF-A0A522AF30-F1
#
_cell.length_a   1.000
_cell.length_b   1.000
_cell.length_c   1.000
_cell.angle_alpha   90.00
_cell.angle_beta   90.00
_cell.angle_gamma   90.00
#
_symmetry.space_group_name_H-M   'P 1'
#
loop_
_entity.id
_entity.type
_entity.pdbx_description
1 polymer ?
#
loop_
_entity_poly.entity_id
_entity_poly.type
_entity_poly.pdbx_seq_one_letter_code
_entity_poly.pdbx_strand_id
1 'polypeptide(L)' 'MSTSEMMIHVRFAPDGTVTEIGERPTGCTAQQWFNFLSQQSGLFYLTLSGGRALFRGAPAAIAALREQALTQGASA' A
#
# COMPACT_ATOMS: atom_id res chain seq x y z
N MET A 1 18.29 11.24 13.93
CA MET A 1 17.90 9.85 13.60
C MET A 1 17.29 9.89 12.22
N SER A 2 17.94 9.29 11.22
CA SER A 2 17.42 9.28 9.86
C SER A 2 16.23 8.33 9.80
N THR A 3 15.01 8.87 9.89
CA THR A 3 13.79 8.12 9.62
C THR A 3 13.80 7.82 8.12
N SER A 4 14.39 6.69 7.73
CA SER A 4 14.30 6.20 6.36
C SER A 4 12.85 5.82 6.10
N GLU A 5 12.02 6.81 5.78
CA GLU A 5 10.62 6.62 5.40
C GLU A 5 10.58 5.79 4.13
N MET A 6 9.87 4.68 4.19
CA MET A 6 9.65 3.83 3.04
C MET A 6 8.46 4.38 2.24
N MET A 7 8.64 4.38 0.92
CA MET A 7 7.72 4.94 -0.05
C MET A 7 7.12 3.82 -0.88
N ILE A 8 5.79 3.67 -0.82
CA ILE A 8 5.06 2.68 -1.62
C ILE A 8 4.42 3.40 -2.79
N HIS A 9 4.93 3.14 -4.00
CA HIS A 9 4.37 3.69 -5.22
C HIS A 9 3.17 2.86 -5.66
N VAL A 10 2.13 3.56 -6.11
CA VAL A 10 0.86 3.00 -6.59
C VAL A 10 0.58 3.54 -7.98
N ARG A 11 0.19 2.66 -8.89
CA ARG A 11 -0.26 3.01 -10.25
C ARG A 11 -1.69 2.55 -10.44
N PHE A 12 -2.48 3.40 -11.08
CA PHE A 12 -3.87 3.13 -11.42
C PHE A 12 -4.03 3.00 -12.92
N ALA A 13 -4.94 2.12 -13.34
CA ALA A 13 -5.48 2.04 -14.69
C ALA A 13 -6.35 3.27 -14.98
N PRO A 14 -6.63 3.57 -16.27
CA PRO A 14 -7.64 4.56 -16.63
C PRO A 14 -9.03 4.25 -16.06
N ASP A 15 -9.36 2.98 -15.81
CA ASP A 15 -10.61 2.54 -15.15
C ASP A 15 -10.61 2.73 -13.62
N GLY A 16 -9.52 3.24 -13.03
CA GLY A 16 -9.38 3.48 -11.59
C GLY A 16 -8.94 2.27 -10.76
N THR A 17 -8.72 1.11 -11.38
CA THR A 17 -8.18 -0.08 -10.70
C THR A 17 -6.68 0.03 -10.47
N VAL A 18 -6.16 -0.58 -9.40
CA VAL A 18 -4.73 -0.56 -9.09
C VAL A 18 -4.02 -1.58 -9.98
N THR A 19 -3.15 -1.10 -10.87
CA THR A 19 -2.36 -1.94 -11.77
C THR A 19 -1.11 -2.45 -11.10
N GLU A 20 -0.44 -1.60 -10.33
CA GLU A 20 0.82 -1.92 -9.67
C GLU A 20 0.93 -1.22 -8.33
N ILE A 21 1.45 -1.92 -7.34
CA ILE A 21 1.70 -1.38 -6.00
C ILE A 21 2.93 -2.05 -5.38
N GLY A 22 3.82 -1.23 -4.83
CA GLY A 22 5.01 -1.69 -4.11
C GLY A 22 4.67 -2.38 -2.78
N GLU A 23 5.65 -3.05 -2.17
CA GLU A 23 5.53 -3.70 -0.86
C GLU A 23 4.34 -4.68 -0.73
N ARG A 24 3.81 -5.17 -1.85
CA ARG A 24 2.69 -6.09 -1.86
C ARG A 24 3.09 -7.45 -1.30
N PRO A 25 2.36 -7.99 -0.30
CA PRO A 25 2.60 -9.34 0.18
C PRO A 25 2.17 -10.42 -0.84
N THR A 26 2.92 -11.53 -0.88
CA THR A 26 2.66 -12.68 -1.76
C THR A 26 1.43 -13.44 -1.28
N GLY A 27 0.25 -13.06 -1.75
CA GLY A 27 -1.03 -13.58 -1.28
C GLY A 27 -2.19 -12.60 -1.42
N CYS A 28 -1.90 -11.31 -1.61
CA CYS A 28 -2.90 -10.28 -1.89
C CYS A 28 -2.77 -9.76 -3.32
N THR A 29 -3.91 -9.43 -3.93
CA THR A 29 -3.92 -8.66 -5.19
C THR A 29 -3.48 -7.21 -4.94
N ALA A 30 -3.05 -6.51 -6.01
CA ALA A 30 -2.66 -5.10 -5.92
C ALA A 30 -3.79 -4.22 -5.38
N GLN A 31 -5.03 -4.48 -5.83
CA GLN A 31 -6.22 -3.79 -5.36
C GLN A 31 -6.52 -4.04 -3.87
N GLN A 32 -6.43 -5.30 -3.41
CA GLN A 32 -6.64 -5.64 -2.00
C GLN A 32 -5.60 -4.95 -1.10
N TRP A 33 -4.33 -4.96 -1.51
CA TRP A 33 -3.27 -4.30 -0.75
C TRP A 33 -3.48 -2.79 -0.67
N PHE A 34 -3.86 -2.15 -1.77
CA PHE A 34 -4.21 -0.73 -1.77
C PHE A 34 -5.40 -0.42 -0.85
N ASN A 35 -6.49 -1.19 -0.95
CA ASN A 35 -7.67 -0.99 -0.10
C ASN A 35 -7.32 -1.15 1.38
N PHE A 36 -6.46 -2.12 1.72
CA PHE A 36 -5.98 -2.31 3.08
C PHE A 36 -5.16 -1.12 3.57
N LEU A 37 -4.16 -0.67 2.78
CA LEU A 37 -3.32 0.48 3.13
C LEU A 37 -4.13 1.78 3.26
N SER A 38 -5.12 1.98 2.39
CA SER A 38 -6.00 3.16 2.41
C SER A 38 -6.88 3.25 3.66
N GLN A 39 -7.09 2.14 4.38
CA GLN A 39 -7.82 2.09 5.65
C GLN A 39 -6.91 2.36 6.86
N GLN A 40 -5.58 2.42 6.66
CA GLN A 40 -4.63 2.67 7.75
C GLN A 40 -4.41 4.16 7.93
N SER A 41 -4.79 4.68 9.10
CA SER A 41 -4.63 6.10 9.46
C SER A 41 -3.19 6.53 9.73
N GLY A 42 -2.25 5.58 9.86
CA GLY A 42 -0.84 5.84 10.16
C GLY A 42 0.06 6.07 8.95
N LEU A 43 -0.47 5.98 7.73
CA LEU A 43 0.29 6.19 6.50
C LEU A 43 -0.01 7.55 5.89
N PHE A 44 1.04 8.23 5.45
CA PHE A 44 0.88 9.46 4.70
C PHE A 44 0.54 9.12 3.24
N TYR A 45 -0.70 9.36 2.85
CA TYR A 45 -1.19 9.10 1.50
C TYR A 45 -1.17 10.38 0.65
N LEU A 46 -0.56 10.31 -0.53
CA LEU A 46 -0.50 11.40 -1.49
C LEU A 46 -0.95 10.92 -2.87
N THR A 47 -2.02 11.50 -3.38
CA THR A 47 -2.47 11.32 -4.77
C THR A 47 -1.66 12.22 -5.69
N LEU A 48 -1.13 11.65 -6.78
CA LEU A 48 -0.39 12.35 -7.82
C LEU A 48 -1.18 12.35 -9.14
N SER A 49 -1.01 13.38 -9.95
CA SER A 49 -1.68 13.46 -11.25
C SER A 49 -1.28 12.31 -12.19
N GLY A 50 -2.24 11.87 -13.01
CA GLY A 50 -2.05 10.83 -14.03
C GLY A 50 -2.11 9.40 -13.47
N GLY A 51 -3.03 9.12 -12.55
CA GLY A 51 -3.25 7.75 -12.05
C GLY A 51 -2.07 7.22 -11.22
N ARG A 52 -1.46 8.07 -10.40
CA ARG A 52 -0.35 7.67 -9.52
C ARG A 52 -0.70 8.05 -8.08
N ALA A 53 -0.26 7.26 -7.13
CA ALA A 53 -0.28 7.65 -5.74
C ALA A 53 0.93 7.10 -4.99
N LEU A 54 1.10 7.58 -3.78
CA LEU A 54 2.23 7.28 -2.92
C LEU A 54 1.72 7.12 -1.49
N PHE A 55 2.14 6.05 -0.82
CA PHE A 55 2.09 5.97 0.63
C PHE A 55 3.49 6.18 1.20
N ARG A 56 3.60 6.91 2.30
CA ARG A 56 4.84 7.02 3.08
C ARG A 56 4.59 6.59 4.51
N GLY A 57 5.55 5.87 5.07
CA GLY A 57 5.50 5.45 6.47
C GLY A 57 6.82 4.88 6.93
N ALA A 58 6.90 4.60 8.24
CA ALA A 58 8.04 3.90 8.80
C ALA A 58 8.11 2.47 8.24
N PRO A 59 9.31 1.96 7.86
CA PRO A 59 9.46 0.62 7.29
C PRO A 59 8.97 -0.47 8.24
N ALA A 60 9.15 -0.31 9.56
CA ALA A 60 8.61 -1.24 10.55
C ALA A 60 7.08 -1.29 10.56
N ALA A 61 6.40 -0.14 10.36
CA ALA A 61 4.95 -0.09 10.28
C ALA A 61 4.46 -0.77 8.98
N ILE A 62 5.11 -0.49 7.85
CA ILE A 62 4.77 -1.13 6.57
C ILE A 62 4.96 -2.65 6.63
N ALA A 63 6.05 -3.13 7.24
CA ALA A 63 6.27 -4.56 7.46
C ALA A 63 5.14 -5.19 8.29
N ALA A 64 4.77 -4.59 9.42
CA ALA A 64 3.66 -5.07 10.25
C ALA A 64 2.31 -5.06 9.51
N LEU A 65 2.07 -4.06 8.67
CA LEU A 65 0.87 -3.97 7.84
C LEU A 65 0.81 -5.09 6.78
N ARG A 66 1.95 -5.47 6.21
CA ARG A 66 2.01 -6.60 5.24
C ARG A 66 1.62 -7.91 5.91
N GLU A 67 2.09 -8.17 7.12
CA GLU A 67 1.74 -9.37 7.89
C GLU A 67 0.25 -9.39 8.26
N GLN A 68 -0.30 -8.23 8.64
CA GLN A 68 -1.73 -8.09 8.90
C GLN A 68 -2.57 -8.32 7.63
N ALA A 69 -2.17 -7.76 6.48
CA ALA A 69 -2.88 -7.96 5.23
C ALA A 69 -2.85 -9.41 4.75
N LEU A 70 -1.76 -10.15 4.97
CA LEU A 70 -1.69 -11.59 4.71
C LEU A 70 -2.72 -12.36 5.55
N THR A 71 -2.85 -12.00 6.83
CA THR A 71 -3.81 -12.63 7.75
C THR A 71 -5.26 -12.30 7.36
N GLN A 72 -5.53 -11.05 6.96
CA GLN A 72 -6.88 -10.58 6.58
C GLN A 72 -7.29 -11.10 5.19
N GLY A 73 -6.34 -11.26 4.26
CA GLY A 73 -6.58 -11.81 2.92
C GLY A 73 -6.81 -13.33 2.91
N ALA A 74 -6.39 -14.04 3.96
CA ALA A 74 -6.63 -15.46 4.14
C ALA A 74 -8.02 -15.80 4.71
N SER A 75 -8.85 -14.79 4.99
CA SER A 75 -10.18 -14.95 5.60
C SER A 75 -11.35 -14.84 4.63
N ALA A 76 -11.11 -14.93 3.31
CA ALA A 76 -12.15 -14.88 2.27
C ALA A 76 -12.22 -16.17 1.46
#